data_AF-A0A382TGT1-F1
#
_entry.id   AF-A0A382TGT1-F1
#
_cell.length_a   1.000
_cell.length_b   1.000
_cell.length_c   1.000
_cell.angle_alpha   90.00
_cell.angle_beta   90.00
_cell.angle_gamma   90.00
#
_symmetry.space_group_name_H-M   'P 1'
#
loop_
_entity.id
_entity.type
_entity.pdbx_description
1 polymer ?
#
loop_
_entity_poly.entity_id
_entity_poly.type
_entity_poly.pdbx_seq_one_letter_code
_entity_poly.pdbx_strand_id
1 'polypeptide(L)' 'MRAEILSFGTEILMGETVDTNSSHIAARLPALGVELHTVTVMADEVDSM' A
#
# COMPACT_ATOMS: atom_id res chain seq x y z
N MET A 1 6.72 -8.28 -14.52
CA MET A 1 7.09 -8.38 -13.08
C MET A 1 5.83 -8.11 -12.26
N ARG A 2 5.66 -8.69 -11.06
CA ARG A 2 4.50 -8.44 -10.19
C ARG A 2 4.94 -7.71 -8.93
N ALA A 3 4.10 -6.81 -8.41
CA ALA A 3 4.36 -6.04 -7.20
C ALA A 3 3.16 -6.06 -6.25
N GLU A 4 3.45 -5.79 -4.98
CA GLU A 4 2.48 -5.57 -3.91
C GLU A 4 2.84 -4.25 -3.21
N ILE A 5 1.84 -3.50 -2.78
CA ILE A 5 2.02 -2.27 -2.01
C ILE A 5 1.53 -2.54 -0.58
N LEU A 6 2.40 -2.25 0.39
CA LEU A 6 2.13 -2.31 1.81
C LEU A 6 2.13 -0.89 2.37
N SER A 7 0.97 -0.42 2.83
CA SER A 7 0.79 0.87 3.46
C SER A 7 0.70 0.66 4.97
N PHE A 8 1.59 1.30 5.72
CA PHE A 8 1.58 1.26 7.19
C PHE A 8 1.07 2.60 7.70
N GLY A 9 0.04 2.54 8.53
CA GLY A 9 -0.61 3.72 9.09
C GLY A 9 -1.91 3.32 9.75
N THR A 10 -1.97 3.40 11.08
CA THR A 10 -3.17 3.07 11.85
C THR A 10 -4.34 3.99 11.48
N GLU A 11 -4.06 5.26 11.24
CA GLU A 11 -5.02 6.26 10.77
C GLU A 11 -5.56 5.95 9.36
N ILE A 12 -4.75 5.30 8.52
CA ILE A 12 -5.19 4.85 7.19
C ILE A 12 -6.08 3.62 7.34
N LEU A 13 -5.67 2.67 8.20
CA LEU A 13 -6.46 1.48 8.50
C LEU A 13 -7.82 1.81 9.11
N MET A 14 -7.89 2.82 9.97
CA MET A 14 -9.11 3.31 10.61
C MET A 14 -9.95 4.23 9.71
N GLY A 15 -9.45 4.61 8.54
CA GLY A 15 -10.15 5.49 7.60
C GLY A 15 -10.18 6.97 8.02
N GLU A 16 -9.35 7.38 8.97
CA GLU A 16 -9.17 8.78 9.35
C GLU A 16 -8.40 9.54 8.26
N THR A 17 -7.49 8.86 7.56
CA THR A 17 -6.74 9.39 6.42
C THR A 17 -6.92 8.50 5.19
N VAL A 18 -7.13 9.11 4.02
CA VAL A 18 -7.23 8.36 2.75
C VAL A 18 -5.83 7.98 2.24
N ASP A 19 -5.64 6.71 1.88
CA ASP A 19 -4.39 6.23 1.28
C ASP A 19 -4.20 6.74 -0.16
N THR A 20 -3.63 7.93 -0.28
CA THR A 20 -3.23 8.49 -1.57
C THR A 20 -1.86 7.99 -2.04
N ASN A 21 -1.04 7.46 -1.13
CA ASN A 21 0.31 6.97 -1.43
C ASN A 21 0.26 5.71 -2.29
N SER A 22 -0.58 4.74 -1.92
CA SER A 22 -0.77 3.51 -2.71
C SER A 22 -1.27 3.82 -4.11
N SER A 23 -2.25 4.73 -4.23
CA SER A 23 -2.77 5.19 -5.53
C SER A 23 -1.69 5.87 -6.36
N HIS A 24 -0.87 6.72 -5.73
CA HIS A 24 0.26 7.41 -6.36
C HIS A 24 1.29 6.40 -6.90
N ILE A 25 1.70 5.43 -6.11
CA ILE A 25 2.69 4.43 -6.52
C ILE A 25 2.13 3.52 -7.62
N ALA A 26 0.91 3.01 -7.43
CA ALA A 26 0.22 2.12 -8.38
C ALA A 26 0.17 2.71 -9.80
N ALA A 27 -0.12 4.01 -9.92
CA ALA A 27 -0.21 4.69 -11.21
C ALA A 27 1.11 4.70 -12.00
N ARG A 28 2.28 4.53 -11.36
CA ARG A 28 3.58 4.48 -12.04
C ARG A 28 4.01 3.08 -12.47
N LEU A 29 3.49 2.02 -11.83
CA LEU A 29 3.92 0.65 -12.09
C LEU A 29 3.74 0.19 -13.56
N PRO A 30 2.66 0.57 -14.28
CA PRO A 30 2.50 0.19 -15.68
C PRO A 30 3.62 0.70 -16.60
N ALA A 31 4.13 1.92 -16.35
CA ALA A 31 5.22 2.50 -17.14
C ALA A 31 6.54 1.72 -16.98
N LEU A 32 6.65 0.90 -15.92
CA LEU A 32 7.78 0.02 -15.64
C LEU A 32 7.54 -1.42 -16.08
N GLY A 33 6.39 -1.74 -16.69
CA GLY A 33 6.02 -3.12 -17.02
C GLY A 33 5.75 -4.00 -15.80
N VAL A 34 5.32 -3.38 -14.69
CA VAL A 34 5.01 -4.04 -13.43
C VAL A 34 3.50 -4.08 -13.22
N GLU A 35 2.98 -5.27 -12.97
CA GLU A 35 1.58 -5.50 -12.61
C GLU A 35 1.42 -5.41 -11.09
N LEU A 36 0.51 -4.56 -10.62
CA LEU A 36 0.14 -4.51 -9.21
C LEU A 36 -0.85 -5.64 -8.91
N HIS A 37 -0.48 -6.54 -8.00
CA HIS A 37 -1.35 -7.63 -7.56
C HIS A 37 -2.27 -7.19 -6.42
N THR A 38 -1.70 -6.54 -5.41
CA THR A 38 -2.40 -6.28 -4.14
C THR A 38 -1.93 -4.97 -3.53
N VAL A 39 -2.86 -4.28 -2.88
CA VAL A 39 -2.58 -3.20 -1.92
C VAL A 39 -3.10 -3.66 -0.56
N THR A 40 -2.25 -3.61 0.45
CA THR A 40 -2.57 -3.99 1.83
C THR A 40 -2.28 -2.83 2.76
N VAL A 41 -3.22 -2.51 3.65
CA VAL A 41 -3.05 -1.50 4.69
C VAL A 41 -2.89 -2.22 6.04
N MET A 42 -1.89 -1.82 6.81
CA MET A 42 -1.51 -2.40 8.09
C MET A 42 -1.42 -1.32 9.16
N ALA A 43 -1.67 -1.68 10.42
CA ALA A 43 -1.43 -0.80 11.57
C ALA A 43 0.08 -0.64 11.83
N ASP A 44 0.45 0.39 12.60
CA ASP A 44 1.83 0.65 13.02
C ASP A 44 2.22 -0.19 14.23
N GLU A 45 1.93 -1.48 14.18
CA GLU A 45 2.28 -2.44 15.22
C GLU A 45 3.29 -3.45 14.68
N VAL A 46 4.38 -3.62 15.41
CA VAL A 46 5.28 -4.74 15.20
C VAL A 46 4.68 -5.91 15.96
N ASP A 47 4.03 -6.82 15.23
CA ASP A 47 3.62 -8.09 15.82
C ASP A 47 4.89 -8.84 16.26
N SER A 48 4.99 -9.10 17.56
CA SER A 48 6.16 -9.73 18.18
C SER A 48 5.90 -11.21 18.33
N MET A 49 5.73 -11.89 17.18
CA MET A 49 5.73 -13.35 17.11
C MET A 49 7.15 -13.91 17.12
#